data_AF-A0A8I2K4A5-F1
#
_entry.id   AF-A0A8I2K4A5-F1
#
_cell.length_a   1.000
_cell.length_b   1.000
_cell.length_c   1.000
_cell.angle_alpha   90.00
_cell.angle_beta   90.00
_cell.angle_gamma   90.00
#
_symmetry.space_group_name_H-M   'P 1'
#
loop_
_entity.id
_entity.type
_entity.pdbx_description
1 polymer ?
#
loop_
_entity_poly.entity_id
_entity_poly.type
_entity_poly.pdbx_seq_one_letter_code
_entity_poly.pdbx_strand_id
1 'polypeptide(L)'
;MNHKNTIYLDGEHLTIEDVINIAEKGYKVDFREGTKQDIADLRKRLDRQLDKHPGIKIYGTNVLHGDLKDKQVPLPTRRILFLWAVLECCIFKR
;
A
#
# COMPACT_ATOMS: atom_id res chain seq x y z
N MET A 1 1.52 28.67 -6.22
CA MET A 1 1.67 27.43 -7.03
C MET A 1 0.30 27.13 -7.64
N ASN A 2 0.23 26.83 -8.94
CA ASN A 2 -1.06 26.67 -9.62
C ASN A 2 -1.71 25.35 -9.21
N HIS A 3 -2.75 25.39 -8.36
CA HIS A 3 -3.48 24.22 -7.84
C HIS A 3 -4.29 23.46 -8.92
N LYS A 4 -4.23 23.90 -10.19
CA LYS A 4 -5.07 23.37 -11.27
C LYS A 4 -4.68 21.97 -11.76
N ASN A 5 -3.47 21.49 -11.47
CA ASN A 5 -2.94 20.26 -12.07
C ASN A 5 -2.65 19.15 -11.03
N THR A 6 -3.41 19.10 -9.93
CA THR A 6 -3.31 18.02 -8.94
C THR A 6 -4.55 17.14 -8.99
N ILE A 7 -4.37 15.86 -9.22
CA ILE A 7 -5.40 14.84 -9.12
C ILE A 7 -5.36 14.26 -7.70
N TYR A 8 -6.51 14.23 -7.04
CA TYR A 8 -6.65 13.71 -5.68
C TYR A 8 -7.23 12.30 -5.72
N LEU A 9 -6.46 11.32 -5.25
CA LEU A 9 -6.90 9.92 -5.20
C LEU A 9 -7.71 9.67 -3.92
N ASP A 10 -8.79 8.91 -4.05
CA ASP A 10 -9.68 8.49 -2.95
C ASP A 10 -9.81 6.96 -2.84
N GLY A 11 -9.36 6.21 -3.85
CA GLY A 11 -9.44 4.74 -3.90
C GLY A 11 -10.70 4.21 -4.58
N GLU A 12 -11.61 5.08 -5.01
CA GLU A 12 -12.89 4.70 -5.62
C GLU A 12 -13.04 5.28 -7.03
N HIS A 13 -12.56 6.51 -7.26
CA HIS A 13 -12.77 7.24 -8.50
C HIS A 13 -11.43 7.60 -9.16
N LEU A 14 -11.19 7.01 -10.34
CA LEU A 14 -10.07 7.36 -11.20
C LEU A 14 -10.49 7.19 -12.66
N THR A 15 -10.48 8.27 -13.43
CA THR A 15 -10.84 8.22 -14.84
C THR A 15 -9.62 7.90 -15.72
N ILE A 16 -9.86 7.42 -16.95
CA ILE A 16 -8.79 7.22 -17.94
C ILE A 16 -8.06 8.54 -18.24
N GLU A 17 -8.80 9.65 -18.28
CA GLU A 17 -8.20 10.96 -18.55
C GLU A 17 -7.29 11.42 -17.40
N ASP A 18 -7.67 11.15 -16.15
CA ASP A 18 -6.78 11.39 -15.01
C ASP A 18 -5.48 10.60 -15.14
N VAL A 19 -5.55 9.33 -15.55
CA VAL A 19 -4.36 8.49 -15.78
C VAL A 19 -3.47 9.08 -16.87
N ILE A 20 -4.03 9.49 -18.01
CA ILE A 20 -3.29 10.13 -19.11
C ILE A 20 -2.65 11.44 -18.63
N ASN A 21 -3.39 12.27 -17.89
CA ASN A 21 -2.91 13.55 -17.36
C ASN A 21 -1.71 13.36 -16.40
N ILE A 22 -1.73 12.31 -15.58
CA ILE A 22 -0.62 11.95 -14.68
C ILE A 22 0.57 11.45 -15.50
N ALA A 23 0.36 10.46 -16.37
CA ALA A 23 1.42 9.75 -17.07
C ALA A 23 2.15 10.59 -18.11
N GLU A 24 1.41 11.39 -18.88
CA GLU A 24 1.95 12.09 -20.05
C GLU A 24 2.07 13.60 -19.85
N LYS A 25 1.17 14.20 -19.06
CA LYS A 25 1.09 15.66 -18.89
C LYS A 25 1.69 16.18 -17.59
N GLY A 26 2.26 15.28 -16.77
CA GLY A 26 2.97 15.64 -15.54
C GLY A 26 2.08 16.21 -14.43
N TYR A 27 0.80 15.82 -14.39
CA TYR A 27 -0.08 16.21 -13.28
C TYR A 27 0.43 15.61 -11.97
N LYS A 28 0.32 16.38 -10.88
CA LYS A 28 0.68 15.91 -9.55
C LYS A 28 -0.41 15.03 -8.98
N VAL A 29 -0.02 14.12 -8.10
CA VAL A 29 -0.93 13.25 -7.36
C VAL A 29 -0.81 13.55 -5.88
N ASP A 30 -1.94 13.65 -5.19
CA ASP A 30 -1.99 13.76 -3.73
C ASP A 30 -3.25 13.04 -3.20
N PHE A 31 -3.36 12.96 -1.88
CA PHE A 31 -4.52 12.44 -1.18
C PHE A 31 -5.16 13.55 -0.35
N ARG A 32 -6.48 13.53 -0.24
CA ARG A 32 -7.18 14.38 0.73
C ARG A 32 -6.81 13.95 2.14
N GLU A 33 -6.91 14.88 3.08
CA GLU A 33 -6.54 14.62 4.48
C GLU A 33 -7.35 13.47 5.09
N GLY A 34 -8.65 13.38 4.79
CA GLY A 34 -9.48 12.25 5.21
C GLY A 34 -8.93 10.90 4.73
N THR A 35 -8.58 10.78 3.45
CA THR A 35 -7.98 9.57 2.88
C THR A 35 -6.65 9.21 3.56
N LYS A 36 -5.81 10.22 3.88
CA LYS A 36 -4.56 10.00 4.62
C LYS A 36 -4.82 9.43 6.02
N GLN A 37 -5.84 9.95 6.70
CA GLN A 37 -6.25 9.47 8.02
C GLN A 37 -6.80 8.05 7.95
N ASP A 38 -7.64 7.75 6.96
CA ASP A 38 -8.21 6.41 6.75
C ASP A 38 -7.11 5.35 6.53
N ILE A 39 -6.11 5.66 5.68
CA ILE A 39 -4.96 4.78 5.46
C ILE A 39 -4.19 4.54 6.76
N ALA A 40 -3.93 5.60 7.54
CA ALA A 40 -3.21 5.51 8.79
C ALA A 40 -3.96 4.66 9.84
N ASP A 41 -5.28 4.84 9.93
CA ASP A 41 -6.11 4.11 10.89
C ASP A 41 -6.31 2.65 10.49
N LEU A 42 -6.42 2.36 9.19
CA LEU A 42 -6.41 0.98 8.69
C LEU A 42 -5.10 0.27 9.03
N ARG A 43 -3.95 0.95 8.91
CA ARG A 43 -2.66 0.40 9.33
C ARG A 43 -2.64 0.04 10.82
N LYS A 44 -3.11 0.93 11.70
CA LYS A 44 -3.20 0.67 13.15
C LYS A 44 -4.14 -0.49 13.47
N ARG A 45 -5.24 -0.64 12.71
CA ARG A 45 -6.18 -1.77 12.88
C ARG A 45 -5.54 -3.10 12.49
N LEU A 46 -4.77 -3.13 11.41
CA LEU A 46 -4.00 -4.31 11.01
C LEU A 46 -3.00 -4.73 12.09
N ASP A 47 -2.23 -3.77 12.63
CA ASP A 47 -1.27 -4.05 13.70
C ASP A 47 -1.98 -4.60 14.96
N ARG A 48 -3.09 -3.96 15.38
CA ARG A 48 -3.91 -4.47 16.50
C ARG A 48 -4.47 -5.87 16.26
N GLN A 49 -4.87 -6.18 15.02
CA GLN A 49 -5.40 -7.50 14.68
C GLN A 49 -4.31 -8.58 14.78
N LEU A 50 -3.09 -8.27 14.35
CA LEU A 50 -1.94 -9.17 14.44
C LEU A 50 -1.52 -9.42 15.90
N ASP A 51 -1.59 -8.40 16.75
CA ASP A 51 -1.27 -8.53 18.18
C ASP A 51 -2.34 -9.33 18.93
N LYS A 52 -3.61 -9.04 18.67
CA LYS A 52 -4.75 -9.72 19.32
C LYS A 52 -4.88 -11.17 18.89
N HIS A 53 -4.46 -11.49 17.67
CA HIS A 53 -4.60 -12.82 17.08
C HIS A 53 -3.25 -13.31 16.53
N PRO A 54 -2.28 -13.67 17.38
CA PRO A 54 -0.93 -14.02 16.93
C PRO A 54 -0.86 -15.24 15.99
N GLY A 55 -1.89 -16.10 16.02
CA GLY A 55 -2.03 -17.24 15.11
C GLY A 55 -2.64 -16.92 13.74
N ILE A 56 -3.15 -15.70 13.53
CA ILE A 56 -3.69 -15.30 12.22
C ILE A 56 -2.55 -15.26 11.19
N LYS A 57 -2.75 -15.82 10.00
CA LYS A 57 -1.77 -15.79 8.91
C LYS A 57 -2.27 -14.88 7.81
N ILE A 58 -1.59 -13.76 7.59
CA ILE A 58 -1.87 -12.73 6.59
C ILE A 58 -0.69 -12.68 5.61
N TYR A 59 -0.97 -13.09 4.37
CA TYR A 59 -0.01 -13.15 3.27
C TYR A 59 0.68 -11.81 3.02
N GLY A 60 2.00 -11.81 2.84
CA GLY A 60 2.80 -10.60 2.62
C GLY A 60 2.86 -9.65 3.83
N THR A 61 2.31 -10.06 4.98
CA THR A 61 2.29 -9.25 6.21
C THR A 61 3.03 -9.95 7.34
N ASN A 62 2.54 -11.12 7.77
CA ASN A 62 3.20 -11.92 8.82
C ASN A 62 3.51 -13.36 8.40
N VAL A 63 3.17 -13.72 7.17
CA VAL A 63 3.76 -14.85 6.44
C VAL A 63 4.38 -14.34 5.15
N LEU A 64 5.38 -15.06 4.65
CA LEU A 64 6.09 -14.70 3.41
C LEU A 64 5.18 -14.88 2.17
N HIS A 65 5.75 -14.63 1.00
CA HIS A 65 5.07 -14.75 -0.29
C HIS A 65 5.54 -15.95 -1.12
N GLY A 66 4.77 -16.32 -2.14
CA GLY A 66 5.11 -17.39 -3.09
C GLY A 66 5.25 -18.76 -2.43
N ASP A 67 6.33 -19.46 -2.77
CA ASP A 67 6.64 -20.80 -2.25
C ASP A 67 6.91 -20.80 -0.74
N LEU A 68 7.18 -19.64 -0.15
CA LEU A 68 7.45 -19.47 1.27
C LEU A 68 6.23 -19.06 2.09
N LYS A 69 5.02 -19.02 1.50
CA LYS A 69 3.78 -18.58 2.17
C LYS A 69 3.44 -19.29 3.48
N ASP A 70 4.00 -20.47 3.71
CA ASP A 70 3.80 -21.25 4.94
C ASP A 70 4.76 -20.87 6.06
N LYS A 71 5.78 -20.04 5.77
CA LYS A 71 6.77 -19.56 6.73
C LYS A 71 6.28 -18.27 7.39
N GLN A 72 6.26 -18.28 8.72
CA GLN A 72 5.93 -17.10 9.52
C GLN A 72 7.12 -16.17 9.66
N VAL A 73 6.82 -14.88 9.76
CA VAL A 73 7.81 -13.82 10.02
C VAL A 73 7.67 -13.37 11.48
N PRO A 74 8.75 -13.40 12.28
CA PRO A 74 8.74 -12.91 13.65
C PRO A 74 8.68 -11.36 13.72
N LEU A 75 8.11 -10.84 14.80
CA LEU A 75 8.11 -9.41 15.14
C LEU A 75 9.49 -9.08 15.75
N PRO A 76 10.46 -8.59 14.95
CA PRO A 76 10.46 -7.18 14.52
C PRO A 76 10.53 -6.97 12.99
N THR A 77 10.68 -8.03 12.21
CA THR A 77 10.93 -7.95 10.75
C THR A 77 9.68 -7.55 9.95
N ARG A 78 8.49 -7.62 10.56
CA ARG A 78 7.19 -7.35 9.89
C ARG A 78 6.99 -5.92 9.39
N ARG A 79 7.73 -4.92 9.92
CA ARG A 79 7.65 -3.52 9.43
C ARG A 79 8.27 -3.33 8.05
N ILE A 80 9.17 -4.22 7.62
CA ILE A 80 9.99 -4.08 6.41
C ILE A 80 9.35 -4.79 5.20
N LEU A 81 8.60 -5.88 5.43
CA LEU A 81 8.04 -6.71 4.36
C LEU A 81 6.97 -6.03 3.50
N PHE A 82 6.22 -5.08 4.05
CA PHE A 82 5.23 -4.34 3.28
C PHE A 82 5.89 -3.49 2.16
N LEU A 83 7.13 -3.05 2.37
CA LEU A 83 7.89 -2.28 1.38
C LEU A 83 8.51 -3.19 0.31
N TRP A 84 9.01 -4.37 0.70
CA TRP A 84 9.72 -5.28 -0.19
C TRP A 84 8.80 -6.01 -1.19
N ALA A 85 7.61 -6.44 -0.75
CA ALA A 85 6.64 -7.11 -1.63
C ALA A 85 6.13 -6.22 -2.77
N VAL A 86 6.01 -4.90 -2.54
CA VAL A 86 5.61 -3.93 -3.56
C VAL A 86 6.76 -3.63 -4.53
N LEU A 87 8.00 -3.60 -4.04
CA LEU A 87 9.19 -3.33 -4.86
C LEU A 87 9.57 -4.51 -5.75
N GLU A 88 9.57 -5.76 -5.27
CA GLU A 88 10.00 -6.90 -6.09
C GLU A 88 8.95 -7.35 -7.11
N CYS A 89 7.66 -7.28 -6.80
CA CYS A 89 6.62 -7.71 -7.74
C CYS A 89 6.54 -6.80 -8.99
N CYS A 90 6.94 -5.53 -8.84
CA CYS A 90 6.96 -4.55 -9.93
C CYS A 90 8.31 -4.47 -10.68
N ILE A 91 9.43 -4.87 -10.06
CA ILE A 91 10.77 -4.68 -10.64
C ILE A 91 11.37 -5.99 -11.19
N PHE A 92 10.96 -7.16 -10.68
CA PHE A 92 11.60 -8.45 -11.01
C PHE A 92 10.79 -9.37 -11.93
N LYS A 93 9.92 -8.80 -12.78
CA LYS A 93 9.49 -9.45 -14.03
C LYS A 93 10.21 -8.78 -15.20
N ARG A 94 11.49 -9.08 -15.35
CA ARG A 94 12.23 -8.99 -16.61
C ARG A 94 12.83 -10.36 -16.91
#